data_AF-A0A496A028-F1
#
_entry.id   AF-A0A496A028-F1
#
_cell.length_a   1.000
_cell.length_b   1.000
_cell.length_c   1.000
_cell.angle_alpha   90.00
_cell.angle_beta   90.00
_cell.angle_gamma   90.00
#
_symmetry.space_group_name_H-M   'P 1'
#
loop_
_entity.id
_entity.type
_entity.pdbx_description
1 polymer ?
#
loop_
_entity_poly.entity_id
_entity_poly.type
_entity_poly.pdbx_seq_one_letter_code
_entity_poly.pdbx_strand_id
1 'polypeptide(L)'
;MPKELPPSLKVGTGWIELEIISEADIVLTAFGYAPFLLVREIETDIDYRFYISAKSLAIPLEKLRKDNNDLFEGIQFRVRKESADQKAPYEVDTSISVQKRPRRFLNRGKDVEKNLNSSEDMKKKLEDALLS
;
A
#
# COMPACT_ATOMS: atom_id res chain seq x y z
N MET A 1 3.82 -25.60 4.27
CA MET A 1 5.23 -25.23 4.55
C MET A 1 5.24 -23.83 5.11
N PRO A 2 6.02 -23.52 6.16
CA PRO A 2 6.18 -22.13 6.57
C PRO A 2 6.77 -21.38 5.38
N LYS A 3 6.10 -20.31 4.95
CA LYS A 3 6.59 -19.45 3.87
C LYS A 3 7.86 -18.78 4.40
N GLU A 4 9.00 -19.05 3.79
CA GLU A 4 10.25 -18.42 4.20
C GLU A 4 10.11 -16.90 4.07
N LEU A 5 10.45 -16.19 5.14
CA LEU A 5 10.39 -14.74 5.15
C LEU A 5 11.56 -14.16 4.33
N PRO A 6 11.34 -13.08 3.56
CA PRO A 6 12.41 -12.43 2.81
C PRO A 6 13.59 -11.98 3.68
N PRO A 7 14.78 -11.73 3.09
CA PRO A 7 15.90 -11.17 3.83
C PRO A 7 15.57 -9.79 4.42
N SER A 8 16.27 -9.41 5.48
CA SER A 8 16.10 -8.09 6.09
C SER A 8 16.80 -7.02 5.24
N LEU A 9 16.10 -5.93 4.91
CA LEU A 9 16.68 -4.80 4.18
C LEU A 9 17.80 -4.14 5.01
N LYS A 10 18.92 -3.83 4.36
CA LYS A 10 20.04 -3.10 4.94
C LYS A 10 20.13 -1.73 4.28
N VAL A 11 19.74 -0.70 5.02
CA VAL A 11 19.77 0.68 4.51
C VAL A 11 21.13 1.31 4.83
N GLY A 12 21.82 1.76 3.80
CA GLY A 12 23.06 2.53 3.89
C GLY A 12 22.81 4.04 3.79
N THR A 13 23.84 4.79 3.42
CA THR A 13 23.76 6.24 3.16
C THR A 13 23.24 6.59 1.76
N GLY A 14 23.18 5.60 0.86
CA GLY A 14 22.56 5.74 -0.46
C GLY A 14 21.03 5.73 -0.34
N TRP A 15 20.37 6.54 -1.16
CA TRP A 15 18.93 6.52 -1.29
C TRP A 15 18.47 5.24 -2.00
N ILE A 16 17.48 4.57 -1.43
CA ILE A 16 16.84 3.38 -1.99
C ILE A 16 15.35 3.70 -2.17
N GLU A 17 14.78 3.37 -3.32
CA GLU A 17 13.35 3.52 -3.58
C GLU A 17 12.60 2.23 -3.22
N LEU A 18 11.55 2.35 -2.40
CA LEU A 18 10.79 1.24 -1.87
C LEU A 18 9.30 1.39 -2.14
N GLU A 19 8.63 0.27 -2.46
CA GLU A 19 7.17 0.14 -2.40
C GLU A 19 6.79 -0.80 -1.25
N ILE A 20 5.83 -0.37 -0.41
CA ILE A 20 5.28 -1.24 0.63
C ILE A 20 4.25 -2.18 -0.02
N ILE A 21 4.45 -3.49 0.15
CA ILE A 21 3.62 -4.54 -0.48
C ILE A 21 2.76 -5.31 0.53
N SER A 22 2.82 -4.95 1.82
CA SER A 22 1.97 -5.52 2.87
C SER A 22 1.67 -4.52 3.98
N GLU A 23 0.66 -4.83 4.78
CA GLU A 23 0.47 -4.20 6.09
C GLU A 23 1.57 -4.62 7.08
N ALA A 24 1.64 -3.93 8.22
CA ALA A 24 2.62 -4.19 9.27
C ALA A 24 2.37 -5.55 9.95
N ASP A 25 3.44 -6.31 10.12
CA ASP A 25 3.44 -7.59 10.82
C ASP A 25 4.57 -7.62 11.87
N ILE A 26 4.61 -8.66 12.70
CA ILE A 26 5.62 -8.84 13.76
C ILE A 26 6.39 -10.13 13.56
N VAL A 27 7.69 -10.09 13.87
CA VAL A 27 8.55 -11.28 13.85
C VAL A 27 9.37 -11.37 15.12
N LEU A 28 9.59 -12.59 15.62
CA LEU A 28 10.48 -12.84 16.73
C LEU A 28 11.94 -12.72 16.28
N THR A 29 12.68 -11.83 16.92
CA THR A 29 14.13 -11.62 16.73
C THR A 29 14.89 -11.99 18.00
N ALA A 30 16.23 -11.95 17.95
CA ALA A 30 17.07 -12.13 19.14
C ALA A 30 16.79 -11.11 20.26
N PHE A 31 16.16 -9.99 19.93
CA PHE A 31 15.82 -8.92 20.88
C PHE A 31 14.32 -8.88 21.22
N GLY A 32 13.57 -9.94 20.90
CA GLY A 32 12.12 -10.02 21.07
C GLY A 32 11.34 -9.72 19.79
N TYR A 33 10.03 -9.47 19.92
CA TYR A 33 9.17 -9.16 18.78
C TYR A 33 9.49 -7.79 18.21
N ALA A 34 9.66 -7.73 16.89
CA ALA A 34 9.91 -6.49 16.17
C ALA A 34 8.89 -6.33 15.03
N PRO A 35 8.27 -5.14 14.88
CA PRO A 35 7.40 -4.85 13.75
C PRO A 35 8.20 -4.64 12.47
N PHE A 36 7.68 -5.16 11.36
CA PHE A 36 8.25 -5.01 10.03
C PHE A 36 7.17 -4.84 8.97
N LEU A 37 7.56 -4.29 7.82
CA LEU A 37 6.78 -4.27 6.59
C LEU A 37 7.46 -5.15 5.55
N LEU A 38 6.68 -5.79 4.67
CA LEU A 38 7.23 -6.29 3.43
C LEU A 38 7.33 -5.13 2.45
N VAL A 39 8.54 -4.93 1.92
CA VAL A 39 8.82 -3.88 0.94
C VAL A 39 9.51 -4.48 -0.26
N ARG A 40 9.33 -3.82 -1.39
CA ARG A 40 10.03 -4.12 -2.64
C ARG A 40 10.97 -2.99 -2.98
N GLU A 41 12.23 -3.30 -3.22
CA GLU A 41 13.17 -2.36 -3.81
C GLU A 41 12.87 -2.19 -5.30
N ILE A 42 12.54 -0.98 -5.72
CA ILE A 42 12.01 -0.72 -7.07
C ILE A 42 13.08 -0.99 -8.16
N GLU A 43 14.34 -0.64 -7.89
CA GLU A 43 15.42 -0.81 -8.87
C GLU A 43 15.77 -2.28 -9.12
N THR A 44 15.70 -3.13 -8.07
CA THR A 44 16.14 -4.52 -8.13
C THR A 44 14.97 -5.52 -8.23
N ASP A 45 13.73 -5.08 -7.98
CA ASP A 45 12.52 -5.92 -7.85
C ASP A 45 12.65 -7.02 -6.78
N ILE A 46 13.50 -6.80 -5.78
CA ILE A 46 13.72 -7.74 -4.67
C ILE A 46 12.84 -7.35 -3.48
N ASP A 47 12.14 -8.35 -2.94
CA ASP A 47 11.33 -8.20 -1.73
C ASP A 47 12.20 -8.38 -0.46
N TYR A 48 11.98 -7.52 0.53
CA TYR A 48 12.68 -7.52 1.80
C TYR A 48 11.73 -7.34 2.99
N ARG A 49 12.19 -7.74 4.17
CA ARG A 49 11.64 -7.27 5.44
C ARG A 49 12.26 -5.95 5.84
N PHE A 50 11.43 -4.95 6.10
CA PHE A 50 11.86 -3.63 6.54
C PHE A 50 11.38 -3.35 7.97
N TYR A 51 12.32 -3.30 8.92
CA TYR A 51 12.00 -3.03 10.32
C TYR A 51 11.72 -1.54 10.53
N ILE A 52 10.58 -1.25 11.14
CA ILE A 52 10.06 0.13 11.26
C ILE A 52 10.09 0.66 12.71
N SER A 53 10.84 0.03 13.61
CA SER A 53 10.89 0.41 15.03
C SER A 53 11.61 1.74 15.30
N ALA A 54 12.45 2.21 14.39
CA ALA A 54 13.18 3.47 14.58
C ALA A 54 12.21 4.66 14.49
N LYS A 55 12.27 5.57 15.47
CA LYS A 55 11.38 6.76 15.52
C LYS A 55 11.48 7.63 14.25
N SER A 56 12.68 7.75 13.69
CA SER A 56 12.95 8.47 12.44
C SER A 56 12.30 7.83 11.20
N LEU A 57 11.90 6.56 11.26
CA LEU A 57 11.07 5.90 10.25
C LEU A 57 9.59 5.92 10.62
N ALA A 58 9.25 5.57 11.86
CA ALA A 58 7.87 5.40 12.28
C ALA A 58 7.02 6.68 12.13
N ILE A 59 7.58 7.85 12.46
CA ILE A 59 6.86 9.13 12.36
C ILE A 59 6.49 9.48 10.91
N PRO A 60 7.44 9.54 9.95
CA PRO A 60 7.08 9.84 8.57
C PRO A 60 6.19 8.76 7.94
N LEU A 61 6.43 7.48 8.23
CA LEU A 61 5.59 6.39 7.73
C LEU A 61 4.15 6.46 8.26
N GLU A 62 3.95 6.82 9.52
CA GLU A 62 2.60 7.00 10.07
C GLU A 62 1.83 8.13 9.39
N LYS A 63 2.52 9.22 9.01
CA LYS A 63 1.91 10.27 8.21
C LYS A 63 1.47 9.74 6.84
N LEU A 64 2.35 9.02 6.14
CA LEU A 64 2.03 8.41 4.85
C LEU A 64 0.87 7.41 4.96
N ARG A 65 0.82 6.61 6.02
CA ARG A 65 -0.27 5.66 6.30
C ARG A 65 -1.60 6.38 6.45
N LYS A 66 -1.65 7.46 7.25
CA LYS A 66 -2.85 8.28 7.41
C LYS A 66 -3.29 8.92 6.08
N ASP A 67 -2.34 9.44 5.32
CA ASP A 67 -2.59 10.02 4.00
C ASP A 67 -3.04 8.95 2.98
N ASN A 68 -2.79 7.67 3.25
CA ASN A 68 -3.19 6.50 2.47
C ASN A 68 -4.37 5.73 3.08
N ASN A 69 -5.35 6.42 3.67
CA ASN A 69 -6.55 5.83 4.27
C ASN A 69 -6.25 4.77 5.35
N ASP A 70 -5.27 5.06 6.20
CA ASP A 70 -4.82 4.18 7.29
C ASP A 70 -4.18 2.85 6.84
N LEU A 71 -3.80 2.71 5.56
CA LEU A 71 -3.15 1.52 5.00
C LEU A 71 -1.68 1.77 4.67
N PHE A 72 -0.82 0.78 4.92
CA PHE A 72 0.57 0.83 4.50
C PHE A 72 0.77 0.37 3.05
N GLU A 73 -0.02 -0.61 2.59
CA GLU A 73 0.14 -1.20 1.26
C GLU A 73 0.00 -0.14 0.15
N GLY A 74 0.92 -0.18 -0.81
CA GLY A 74 0.95 0.69 -1.98
C GLY A 74 1.66 2.03 -1.77
N ILE A 75 2.16 2.34 -0.58
CA ILE A 75 2.98 3.52 -0.34
C ILE A 75 4.35 3.34 -1.00
N GLN A 76 4.77 4.33 -1.78
CA GLN A 76 6.12 4.43 -2.33
C GLN A 76 6.88 5.58 -1.67
N PHE A 77 8.14 5.34 -1.30
CA PHE A 77 8.99 6.34 -0.66
C PHE A 77 10.47 6.01 -0.89
N ARG A 78 11.33 6.99 -0.61
CA ARG A 78 12.79 6.80 -0.58
C ARG A 78 13.32 6.84 0.84
N VAL A 79 14.32 6.03 1.10
CA VAL A 79 14.97 5.97 2.42
C VAL A 79 16.48 5.88 2.31
N ARG A 80 17.17 6.53 3.24
CA ARG A 80 18.59 6.33 3.53
C ARG A 80 18.86 6.54 5.01
N LYS A 81 20.09 6.27 5.44
CA LYS A 81 20.63 6.77 6.71
C LYS A 81 21.29 8.13 6.50
N GLU A 82 21.16 9.01 7.48
CA GLU A 82 21.83 10.33 7.48
C GLU A 82 23.36 10.18 7.41
N SER A 83 23.92 9.15 8.07
CA SER A 83 25.36 8.87 8.05
C SER A 83 25.66 7.38 8.20
N ALA A 84 26.94 7.03 8.06
CA ALA A 84 27.44 5.65 8.20
C ALA A 84 27.43 5.14 9.66
N ASP A 85 27.22 6.01 10.65
CA ASP A 85 27.11 5.60 12.06
C ASP A 85 25.95 4.60 12.21
N GLN A 86 26.20 3.49 12.92
CA GLN A 86 25.21 2.46 13.21
C GLN A 86 23.90 3.03 13.76
N LYS A 87 23.96 4.07 14.61
CA LYS A 87 22.80 4.71 15.25
C LYS A 87 22.27 5.95 14.52
N ALA A 88 22.83 6.28 13.36
CA ALA A 88 22.34 7.41 12.57
C ALA A 88 20.84 7.26 12.27
N PRO A 89 20.06 8.36 12.36
CA PRO A 89 18.64 8.32 12.02
C PRO A 89 18.45 8.06 10.52
N TYR A 90 17.25 7.62 10.19
CA TYR A 90 16.81 7.49 8.82
C TYR A 90 16.26 8.81 8.30
N GLU A 91 16.47 9.05 7.01
CA GLU A 91 15.80 10.10 6.25
C GLU A 91 14.81 9.42 5.31
N VAL A 92 13.59 9.94 5.28
CA VAL A 92 12.51 9.46 4.41
C VAL A 92 12.10 10.60 3.48
N ASP A 93 12.24 10.37 2.18
CA ASP A 93 11.77 11.28 1.15
C ASP A 93 10.43 10.79 0.59
N THR A 94 9.40 11.62 0.76
CA THR A 94 8.02 11.33 0.40
C THR A 94 7.61 11.92 -0.95
N SER A 95 8.52 12.57 -1.68
CA SER A 95 8.20 13.22 -2.95
C SER A 95 7.69 12.26 -4.04
N ILE A 96 7.97 10.96 -3.89
CA ILE A 96 7.62 9.90 -4.85
C ILE A 96 6.33 9.17 -4.47
N SER A 97 5.66 9.52 -3.36
CA SER A 97 4.46 8.81 -2.93
C SER A 97 3.33 8.95 -3.96
N VAL A 98 3.23 7.98 -4.86
CA VAL A 98 2.09 7.82 -5.76
C VAL A 98 0.98 7.20 -4.92
N GLN A 99 0.02 8.02 -4.51
CA GLN A 99 -1.26 7.50 -4.03
C GLN A 99 -1.87 6.68 -5.16
N LYS A 100 -1.75 5.36 -5.12
CA LYS A 100 -2.63 4.49 -5.91
C LYS A 100 -4.03 4.84 -5.43
N ARG A 101 -4.73 5.68 -6.19
CA ARG A 101 -6.19 5.84 -6.09
C ARG A 101 -6.73 4.44 -5.84
N PRO A 102 -7.59 4.23 -4.82
CA PRO A 102 -8.10 2.91 -4.52
C PRO A 102 -8.49 2.30 -5.85
N ARG A 103 -7.93 1.13 -6.20
CA ARG A 103 -8.42 0.36 -7.35
C ARG A 103 -9.92 0.34 -7.11
N ARG A 104 -10.67 1.16 -7.86
CA ARG A 104 -12.12 1.16 -7.78
C ARG A 104 -12.43 -0.30 -7.91
N PHE A 105 -12.94 -0.92 -6.84
CA PHE A 105 -13.63 -2.17 -6.97
C PHE A 105 -14.62 -1.87 -8.08
N LEU A 106 -14.30 -2.40 -9.24
CA LEU A 106 -15.04 -2.14 -10.44
C LEU A 106 -16.35 -2.83 -10.13
N ASN A 107 -17.35 -2.05 -9.70
CA ASN A 107 -18.71 -2.51 -9.48
C ASN A 107 -19.31 -2.89 -10.84
N ARG A 108 -18.72 -3.87 -11.53
CA ARG A 108 -19.20 -4.42 -12.81
C ARG A 108 -20.54 -5.14 -12.65
N GLY A 109 -21.04 -5.32 -11.43
CA GLY A 109 -22.32 -5.99 -11.17
C GLY A 109 -23.52 -5.08 -10.90
N LYS A 110 -23.35 -3.85 -10.39
CA LYS A 110 -24.49 -3.05 -9.91
C LYS A 110 -25.01 -1.98 -10.87
N ASP A 111 -24.18 -1.55 -11.84
CA ASP A 111 -24.58 -0.52 -12.80
C ASP A 111 -25.29 -1.12 -14.04
N VAL A 112 -25.21 -2.43 -14.25
CA VAL A 112 -25.91 -3.13 -15.34
C VAL A 112 -27.40 -3.34 -14.99
N GLU A 113 -27.70 -3.78 -13.77
CA GLU A 113 -29.08 -4.05 -13.34
C GLU A 113 -29.97 -2.80 -13.31
N LYS A 114 -29.41 -1.63 -12.97
CA LYS A 114 -30.18 -0.37 -13.01
C LYS A 114 -30.57 0.06 -14.42
N ASN A 115 -29.76 -0.24 -15.44
CA ASN A 115 -30.05 0.13 -16.82
C ASN A 115 -31.07 -0.82 -17.48
N LEU A 116 -31.09 -2.10 -17.10
CA LEU A 116 -32.07 -3.07 -17.61
C LEU A 116 -33.48 -2.78 -17.09
N ASN A 117 -33.63 -2.52 -15.78
CA ASN A 117 -34.95 -2.24 -15.19
C ASN A 117 -35.56 -0.94 -15.73
N SER A 118 -34.76 0.09 -16.00
CA SER A 118 -35.25 1.33 -16.62
C SER A 118 -35.71 1.16 -18.07
N SER A 119 -35.16 0.19 -18.80
CA SER A 119 -35.57 -0.12 -20.18
C SER A 119 -36.88 -0.91 -20.20
N GLU A 120 -37.06 -1.86 -19.28
CA GLU A 120 -38.32 -2.63 -19.18
C GLU A 120 -39.50 -1.76 -18.73
N ASP A 121 -39.27 -0.84 -17.77
CA ASP A 121 -40.29 0.11 -17.33
C ASP A 121 -40.70 1.10 -18.43
N MET A 122 -39.78 1.47 -19.33
CA MET A 122 -40.09 2.31 -20.49
C MET A 122 -40.86 1.56 -21.57
N LYS A 123 -40.54 0.28 -21.82
CA LYS A 123 -41.28 -0.55 -22.78
C LYS A 123 -42.72 -0.78 -22.33
N LYS A 124 -42.90 -1.08 -21.04
CA LYS A 124 -44.24 -1.28 -20.46
C LYS A 124 -45.13 -0.04 -20.56
N LYS A 125 -44.58 1.15 -20.29
CA LYS A 125 -45.30 2.43 -20.47
C LYS A 125 -45.69 2.71 -21.93
N LEU A 126 -44.88 2.26 -22.89
CA LEU A 126 -45.14 2.43 -24.32
C LEU A 126 -46.24 1.49 -24.82
N GLU A 127 -46.27 0.24 -24.32
CA GLU A 127 -47.32 -0.73 -24.65
C GLU A 127 -48.68 -0.32 -24.07
N ASP A 128 -48.72 0.16 -22.83
CA ASP A 128 -49.96 0.64 -22.19
C ASP A 128 -50.55 1.87 -22.91
N ALA A 129 -49.72 2.71 -23.54
CA ALA A 129 -50.15 3.89 -24.29
C ALA A 129 -50.62 3.58 -25.73
N LEU A 130 -50.30 2.40 -26.26
CA LEU A 130 -50.73 1.94 -27.60
C LEU A 130 -52.02 1.12 -27.57
N LEU A 131 -52.46 0.71 -26.38
CA LEU A 131 -53.68 -0.08 -26.13
C LEU A 131 -54.87 0.77 -25.58
N SER A 132 -54.69 2.09 -25.44
CA SER A 132 -55.73 3.07 -25.10
C SER A 132 -56.19 3.86 -26.31
#